data_AF-A0A9R0S3H4-F1
#
_entry.id   AF-A0A9R0S3H4-F1
#
_cell.length_a   1.000
_cell.length_b   1.000
_cell.length_c   1.000
_cell.angle_alpha   90.00
_cell.angle_beta   90.00
_cell.angle_gamma   90.00
#
_symmetry.space_group_name_H-M   'P 1'
#
loop_
_entity.id
_entity.type
_entity.pdbx_description
1 polymer ?
#
loop_
_entity_poly.entity_id
_entity_poly.type
_entity_poly.pdbx_seq_one_letter_code
_entity_poly.pdbx_strand_id
1 'polypeptide(L)'
;MGSTRWWRNGWGSPSRPTRGAGPRGATPSTPIGHGFEPKMLQFSGQGFRAGLVPCNHTDVYWFFTWSPSPTPGGKDDAEQNPAEMKQFVLAKLRSIKAPPEVLEAVERSEMNDVLVAPLRYRPPLSLLSASISKGNVCVAGDALHPTTPDLAQGACVALEDAVVLARCLGDAIVGTEREVEAALRRYAGIRRWRSAQVIAASYMVGRVQQSDHAVVRFARDRLLSGMLAKGLLMMPDFDCGTL
;
A
#
# COMPACT_ATOMS: atom_id res chain seq x y z
N MET A 1 -9.52 23.53 23.88
CA MET A 1 -8.04 23.49 23.69
C MET A 1 -7.39 22.09 23.85
N GLY A 2 -8.14 20.98 23.88
CA GLY A 2 -7.58 19.63 24.16
C GLY A 2 -7.47 18.65 22.98
N SER A 3 -8.04 18.93 21.79
CA SER A 3 -8.13 17.92 20.71
C SER A 3 -6.82 17.71 19.95
N THR A 4 -6.04 18.76 19.70
CA THR A 4 -4.75 18.67 18.97
C THR A 4 -3.66 17.91 19.73
N ARG A 5 -3.73 17.90 21.07
CA ARG A 5 -2.76 17.20 21.93
C ARG A 5 -2.99 15.68 21.96
N TRP A 6 -4.23 15.25 21.76
CA TRP A 6 -4.58 13.82 21.64
C TRP A 6 -3.95 13.18 20.40
N TRP A 7 -3.90 13.90 19.27
CA TRP A 7 -3.24 13.43 18.06
C TRP A 7 -1.75 13.13 18.24
N ARG A 8 -1.04 13.93 19.05
CA ARG A 8 0.40 13.72 19.31
C ARG A 8 0.70 12.65 20.36
N ASN A 9 -0.17 12.46 21.35
CA ASN A 9 0.12 11.63 22.53
C ASN A 9 -0.69 10.33 22.59
N GLY A 10 -1.84 10.24 21.91
CA GLY A 10 -2.72 9.07 21.90
C GLY A 10 -2.42 8.09 20.77
N TRP A 11 -1.65 8.52 19.77
CA TRP A 11 -1.12 7.66 18.72
C TRP A 11 0.24 7.13 19.20
N GLY A 12 0.45 5.81 19.08
CA GLY A 12 1.78 5.23 19.25
C GLY A 12 2.80 5.81 18.26
N SER A 13 3.99 5.22 18.19
CA SER A 13 5.11 5.73 17.38
C SER A 13 4.69 6.16 15.95
N PRO A 14 5.26 7.25 15.41
CA PRO A 14 4.95 7.74 14.06
C PRO A 14 5.17 6.67 12.99
N SER A 15 4.58 6.86 11.80
CA SER A 15 4.82 5.97 10.67
C SER A 15 6.32 5.89 10.40
N ARG A 16 6.81 4.66 10.25
CA ARG A 16 8.22 4.38 10.00
C ARG A 16 8.46 4.34 8.51
N PRO A 17 9.59 4.89 8.03
CA PRO A 17 10.02 4.60 6.67
C PRO A 17 10.19 3.09 6.53
N THR A 18 9.68 2.55 5.44
CA THR A 18 10.15 1.26 4.96
C THR A 18 11.47 1.48 4.22
N ARG A 19 12.11 0.39 3.83
CA ARG A 19 13.30 0.47 2.99
C ARG A 19 12.99 0.82 1.54
N GLY A 20 11.76 1.15 1.12
CA GLY A 20 11.46 1.33 -0.30
C GLY A 20 10.95 2.70 -0.69
N ALA A 21 11.26 3.10 -1.92
CA ALA A 21 10.57 4.17 -2.64
C ALA A 21 9.88 3.56 -3.86
N GLY A 22 8.82 4.22 -4.34
CA GLY A 22 8.05 3.69 -5.46
C GLY A 22 7.63 4.75 -6.47
N PRO A 23 8.36 4.96 -7.59
CA PRO A 23 7.84 5.64 -8.75
C PRO A 23 6.59 4.91 -9.24
N ARG A 24 5.54 5.68 -9.48
CA ARG A 24 4.30 5.22 -10.08
C ARG A 24 3.99 6.16 -11.23
N GLY A 25 3.66 5.60 -12.39
CA GLY A 25 3.39 6.35 -13.60
C GLY A 25 2.23 5.75 -14.37
N ALA A 26 1.61 6.56 -15.20
CA ALA A 26 0.68 6.10 -16.21
C ALA A 26 1.33 6.28 -17.58
N THR A 27 1.06 5.33 -18.48
CA THR A 27 1.37 5.54 -19.88
C THR A 27 0.38 6.52 -20.49
N PRO A 28 0.81 7.41 -21.40
CA PRO A 28 -0.11 8.24 -22.16
C PRO A 28 -1.11 7.39 -22.93
N SER A 29 -2.38 7.81 -22.93
CA SER A 29 -3.47 7.13 -23.63
C SER A 29 -3.14 6.96 -25.11
N THR A 30 -3.17 5.72 -25.60
CA THR A 30 -2.94 5.44 -27.03
C THR A 30 -4.27 5.27 -27.77
N PRO A 31 -4.53 6.01 -28.87
CA PRO A 31 -5.81 5.90 -29.60
C PRO A 31 -6.08 4.53 -30.23
N ILE A 32 -5.01 3.77 -30.51
CA ILE A 32 -5.06 2.43 -31.12
C ILE A 32 -5.24 1.34 -30.05
N GLY A 33 -5.20 1.71 -28.78
CA GLY A 33 -5.25 0.82 -27.63
C GLY A 33 -3.89 0.20 -27.30
N HIS A 34 -3.74 -0.24 -26.06
CA HIS A 34 -2.44 -0.68 -25.52
C HIS A 34 -2.10 -2.14 -25.84
N GLY A 35 -3.04 -2.95 -26.36
CA GLY A 35 -2.78 -4.33 -26.82
C GLY A 35 -2.47 -5.37 -25.73
N PHE A 36 -2.63 -5.03 -24.45
CA PHE A 36 -2.44 -5.96 -23.33
C PHE A 36 -3.75 -6.69 -23.02
N GLU A 37 -3.66 -7.96 -22.61
CA GLU A 37 -4.79 -8.66 -22.02
C GLU A 37 -5.22 -7.99 -20.69
N PRO A 38 -6.48 -8.12 -20.24
CA PRO A 38 -6.95 -7.57 -18.97
C PRO A 38 -6.42 -8.37 -17.76
N LYS A 39 -5.09 -8.47 -17.67
CA LYS A 39 -4.35 -9.18 -16.62
C LYS A 39 -3.26 -8.26 -16.08
N MET A 40 -3.13 -8.26 -14.76
CA MET A 40 -1.97 -7.62 -14.12
C MET A 40 -0.72 -8.45 -14.38
N LEU A 41 0.31 -7.82 -14.93
CA LEU A 41 1.65 -8.39 -15.01
C LEU A 41 2.44 -7.94 -13.80
N GLN A 42 3.11 -8.87 -13.13
CA GLN A 42 3.92 -8.57 -11.97
C GLN A 42 5.29 -9.23 -12.05
N PHE A 43 6.31 -8.41 -11.78
CA PHE A 43 7.72 -8.79 -11.83
C PHE A 43 8.35 -8.57 -10.47
N SER A 44 9.12 -9.54 -9.97
CA SER A 44 9.80 -9.43 -8.68
C SER A 44 11.13 -10.19 -8.63
N GLY A 45 12.10 -9.65 -7.90
CA GLY A 45 13.44 -10.20 -7.73
C GLY A 45 14.53 -9.15 -7.91
N GLN A 46 15.76 -9.46 -7.52
CA GLN A 46 16.89 -8.52 -7.57
C GLN A 46 16.63 -7.19 -6.82
N GLY A 47 15.89 -7.28 -5.70
CA GLY A 47 15.66 -6.18 -4.77
C GLY A 47 14.55 -5.22 -5.18
N PHE A 48 13.80 -5.54 -6.24
CA PHE A 48 12.69 -4.73 -6.71
C PHE A 48 11.42 -5.56 -6.98
N ARG A 49 10.32 -4.83 -7.08
CA ARG A 49 9.05 -5.30 -7.65
C ARG A 49 8.53 -4.24 -8.62
N ALA A 50 8.11 -4.68 -9.79
CA ALA A 50 7.41 -3.87 -10.76
C ALA A 50 6.09 -4.52 -11.13
N GLY A 51 5.15 -3.72 -11.63
CA GLY A 51 3.92 -4.26 -12.19
C GLY A 51 3.34 -3.32 -13.23
N LEU A 52 2.52 -3.91 -14.08
CA LEU A 52 1.82 -3.26 -15.18
C LEU A 52 0.37 -3.73 -15.15
N VAL A 53 -0.54 -2.76 -15.12
CA VAL A 53 -1.97 -2.96 -14.95
C VAL A 53 -2.70 -2.19 -16.05
N PRO A 54 -3.30 -2.91 -17.02
CA PRO A 54 -4.23 -2.31 -17.95
C PRO A 54 -5.46 -1.77 -17.21
N CYS A 55 -5.72 -0.48 -17.31
CA CYS A 55 -6.83 0.18 -16.60
C CYS A 55 -8.09 0.25 -17.45
N ASN A 56 -7.92 0.49 -18.75
CA ASN A 56 -8.95 0.52 -19.78
C ASN A 56 -8.29 0.27 -21.14
N HIS A 57 -9.03 0.36 -22.26
CA HIS A 57 -8.51 0.08 -23.60
C HIS A 57 -7.27 0.89 -24.01
N THR A 58 -7.07 2.09 -23.47
CA THR A 58 -6.02 3.03 -23.90
C THR A 58 -4.93 3.23 -22.87
N ASP A 59 -5.24 3.01 -21.59
CA ASP A 59 -4.42 3.42 -20.46
C ASP A 59 -3.84 2.23 -19.71
N VAL A 60 -2.53 2.28 -19.50
CA VAL A 60 -1.81 1.32 -18.68
C VAL A 60 -1.14 2.04 -17.52
N TYR A 61 -1.43 1.56 -16.31
CA TYR A 61 -0.76 1.97 -15.09
C TYR A 61 0.46 1.07 -14.84
N TRP A 62 1.58 1.65 -14.43
CA TRP A 62 2.72 0.88 -13.96
C TRP A 62 3.24 1.41 -12.64
N PHE A 63 3.82 0.51 -11.86
CA PHE A 63 4.51 0.84 -10.63
C PHE A 63 5.85 0.14 -10.59
N PHE A 64 6.80 0.77 -9.92
CA PHE A 64 8.07 0.16 -9.59
C PHE A 64 8.40 0.50 -8.15
N THR A 65 8.85 -0.49 -7.39
CA THR A 65 9.19 -0.37 -5.97
C THR A 65 10.51 -1.09 -5.76
N TRP A 66 11.48 -0.44 -5.13
CA TRP A 66 12.77 -1.06 -4.83
C TRP A 66 13.20 -0.72 -3.42
N SER A 67 14.07 -1.54 -2.85
CA SER A 67 14.79 -1.19 -1.62
C SER A 67 16.17 -0.61 -1.99
N PRO A 68 16.50 0.66 -1.68
CA PRO A 68 17.83 1.20 -1.86
C PRO A 68 18.85 0.35 -1.10
N SER A 69 20.01 0.16 -1.72
CA SER A 69 21.14 -0.43 -1.02
C SER A 69 21.68 0.61 -0.03
N PRO A 70 21.98 0.26 1.23
CA PRO A 70 22.62 1.17 2.15
C PRO A 70 24.07 1.38 1.70
N THR A 71 24.29 2.31 0.78
CA THR A 71 25.64 2.73 0.37
C THR A 71 26.11 3.81 1.35
N PRO A 72 27.24 3.63 2.07
CA PRO A 72 27.75 4.67 2.95
C PRO A 72 28.09 5.92 2.14
N GLY A 73 27.39 7.03 2.41
CA GLY A 73 27.59 8.31 1.70
C GLY A 73 26.81 8.47 0.39
N GLY A 74 25.95 7.52 0.02
CA GLY A 74 25.03 7.70 -1.10
C GLY A 74 23.94 8.70 -0.73
N LYS A 75 23.70 9.71 -1.59
CA LYS A 75 22.47 10.51 -1.54
C LYS A 75 21.28 9.55 -1.54
N ASP A 76 20.21 9.85 -0.80
CA ASP A 76 18.97 9.08 -0.90
C ASP A 76 18.62 8.94 -2.39
N ASP A 77 18.60 7.72 -2.93
CA ASP A 77 18.31 7.42 -4.34
C ASP A 77 16.95 7.98 -4.81
N ALA A 78 16.14 8.47 -3.87
CA ALA A 78 14.86 9.12 -4.07
C ALA A 78 14.94 10.53 -4.69
N GLU A 79 16.13 11.14 -4.80
CA GLU A 79 16.33 12.47 -5.40
C GLU A 79 16.94 12.43 -6.83
N GLN A 80 16.83 11.31 -7.53
CA GLN A 80 17.31 11.20 -8.92
C GLN A 80 16.38 11.96 -9.87
N ASN A 81 16.97 12.65 -10.85
CA ASN A 81 16.25 13.33 -11.93
C ASN A 81 15.24 12.36 -12.58
N PRO A 82 14.01 12.77 -12.93
CA PRO A 82 13.03 11.93 -13.62
C PRO A 82 13.59 11.07 -14.77
N ALA A 83 14.56 11.60 -15.53
CA ALA A 83 15.24 10.86 -16.60
C ALA A 83 16.14 9.71 -16.07
N GLU A 84 16.89 9.95 -15.00
CA GLU A 84 17.75 8.93 -14.37
C GLU A 84 16.89 7.83 -13.75
N MET A 85 15.79 8.19 -13.09
CA MET A 85 14.83 7.23 -12.52
C MET A 85 14.25 6.31 -13.61
N LYS A 86 13.89 6.87 -14.77
CA LYS A 86 13.40 6.07 -15.91
C LYS A 86 14.43 5.05 -16.37
N GLN A 87 15.67 5.51 -16.56
CA GLN A 87 16.76 4.62 -16.99
C GLN A 87 17.06 3.54 -15.96
N PHE A 88 17.00 3.88 -14.66
CA PHE A 88 17.15 2.91 -13.58
C PHE A 88 16.05 1.83 -13.62
N VAL A 89 14.77 2.22 -13.74
CA VAL A 89 13.64 1.29 -13.85
C VAL A 89 13.81 0.36 -15.06
N LEU A 90 14.13 0.93 -16.23
CA LEU A 90 14.33 0.16 -17.47
C LEU A 90 15.51 -0.81 -17.36
N ALA A 91 16.63 -0.39 -16.76
CA ALA A 91 17.78 -1.26 -16.54
C ALA A 91 17.44 -2.46 -15.65
N LYS A 92 16.66 -2.25 -14.58
CA LYS A 92 16.18 -3.31 -13.69
C LYS A 92 15.19 -4.25 -14.38
N LEU A 93 14.27 -3.73 -15.19
CA LEU A 93 13.36 -4.57 -15.99
C LEU A 93 14.13 -5.42 -17.02
N ARG A 94 15.16 -4.85 -17.66
CA ARG A 94 16.04 -5.60 -18.57
C ARG A 94 16.82 -6.70 -17.85
N SER A 95 17.28 -6.48 -16.61
CA SER A 95 18.08 -7.47 -15.86
C SER A 95 17.30 -8.74 -15.48
N ILE A 96 15.97 -8.68 -15.47
CA ILE A 96 15.09 -9.83 -15.27
C ILE A 96 14.47 -10.35 -16.58
N LYS A 97 14.88 -9.80 -17.73
CA LYS A 97 14.34 -10.12 -19.07
C LYS A 97 12.83 -9.90 -19.16
N ALA A 98 12.34 -8.77 -18.64
CA ALA A 98 10.94 -8.38 -18.81
C ALA A 98 10.56 -8.31 -20.31
N PRO A 99 9.30 -8.60 -20.67
CA PRO A 99 8.85 -8.56 -22.06
C PRO A 99 9.06 -7.17 -22.70
N PRO A 100 9.38 -7.09 -24.01
CA PRO A 100 9.61 -5.83 -24.71
C PRO A 100 8.47 -4.82 -24.56
N GLU A 101 7.23 -5.29 -24.58
CA GLU A 101 6.02 -4.46 -24.44
C GLU A 101 5.95 -3.75 -23.08
N VAL A 102 6.48 -4.36 -22.01
CA VAL A 102 6.56 -3.74 -20.68
C VAL A 102 7.61 -2.64 -20.65
N LEU A 103 8.76 -2.87 -21.30
CA LEU A 103 9.81 -1.86 -21.44
C LEU A 103 9.31 -0.66 -22.24
N GLU A 104 8.60 -0.92 -23.34
CA GLU A 104 8.02 0.12 -24.19
C GLU A 104 6.96 0.96 -23.45
N ALA A 105 6.13 0.34 -22.63
CA ALA A 105 5.17 1.07 -21.78
C ALA A 105 5.89 2.07 -20.86
N VAL A 106 6.94 1.64 -20.16
CA VAL A 106 7.74 2.55 -19.30
C VAL A 106 8.45 3.61 -20.16
N GLU A 107 8.99 3.23 -21.31
CA GLU A 107 9.68 4.15 -22.24
C GLU A 107 8.75 5.24 -22.80
N ARG A 108 7.46 4.94 -23.00
CA ARG A 108 6.48 5.93 -23.47
C ARG A 108 5.95 6.84 -22.36
N SER A 109 6.22 6.52 -21.10
CA SER A 109 5.71 7.29 -19.96
C SER A 109 6.44 8.63 -19.83
N GLU A 110 5.66 9.69 -19.62
CA GLU A 110 6.17 11.01 -19.25
C GLU A 110 6.56 11.00 -17.77
N MET A 111 7.84 11.24 -17.48
CA MET A 111 8.35 11.11 -16.12
C MET A 111 8.02 12.30 -15.22
N ASN A 112 7.54 13.41 -15.79
CA ASN A 112 7.07 14.57 -15.02
C ASN A 112 5.84 14.22 -14.16
N ASP A 113 5.04 13.23 -14.58
CA ASP A 113 3.88 12.72 -13.85
C ASP A 113 4.23 11.55 -12.91
N VAL A 114 5.49 11.13 -12.89
CA VAL A 114 5.92 10.00 -12.06
C VAL A 114 6.16 10.45 -10.63
N LEU A 115 5.25 10.03 -9.75
CA LEU A 115 5.34 10.32 -8.33
C LEU A 115 6.27 9.30 -7.66
N VAL A 116 7.40 9.78 -7.12
CA VAL A 116 8.28 9.00 -6.26
C VAL A 116 7.93 9.31 -4.81
N ALA A 117 7.40 8.33 -4.09
CA ALA A 117 7.08 8.48 -2.67
C ALA A 117 7.83 7.43 -1.83
N PRO A 118 8.43 7.83 -0.69
CA PRO A 118 8.95 6.87 0.28
C PRO A 118 7.77 6.08 0.86
N LEU A 119 7.89 4.76 0.83
CA LEU A 119 6.89 3.88 1.40
C LEU A 119 7.01 3.93 2.92
N ARG A 120 5.93 4.26 3.62
CA ARG A 120 5.87 4.30 5.08
C ARG A 120 4.78 3.37 5.58
N TYR A 121 4.97 2.85 6.79
CA TYR A 121 3.95 2.04 7.46
C TYR A 121 3.92 2.34 8.94
N ARG A 122 2.79 2.07 9.60
CA ARG A 122 2.71 2.10 11.06
C ARG A 122 3.00 0.70 11.61
N PRO A 123 3.84 0.50 12.63
CA PRO A 123 4.05 -0.83 13.21
C PRO A 123 2.72 -1.43 13.71
N PRO A 124 2.34 -2.66 13.31
CA PRO A 124 1.04 -3.24 13.66
C PRO A 124 0.73 -3.23 15.17
N LEU A 125 1.73 -3.55 15.99
CA LEU A 125 1.60 -3.60 17.45
C LEU A 125 1.26 -2.23 18.07
N SER A 126 1.62 -1.13 17.41
CA SER A 126 1.28 0.22 17.89
C SER A 126 -0.21 0.51 17.82
N LEU A 127 -0.97 -0.18 16.96
CA LEU A 127 -2.42 -0.02 16.88
C LEU A 127 -3.16 -0.69 18.04
N LEU A 128 -2.54 -1.69 18.68
CA LEU A 128 -3.15 -2.38 19.81
C LEU A 128 -3.35 -1.44 21.00
N SER A 129 -2.44 -0.48 21.19
CA SER A 129 -2.51 0.54 22.24
C SER A 129 -2.92 1.94 21.72
N ALA A 130 -3.10 2.11 20.41
CA ALA A 130 -3.48 3.41 19.84
C ALA A 130 -4.90 3.82 20.26
N SER A 131 -5.04 5.10 20.58
CA SER A 131 -6.31 5.76 20.77
C SER A 131 -6.88 6.14 19.41
N ILE A 132 -7.75 5.29 18.86
CA ILE A 132 -8.40 5.46 17.55
C ILE A 132 -9.57 6.46 17.61
N SER A 133 -10.21 6.57 18.77
CA SER A 133 -11.26 7.56 19.04
C SER A 133 -11.08 8.24 20.40
N LYS A 134 -11.60 9.47 20.52
CA LYS A 134 -11.70 10.23 21.77
C LYS A 134 -12.82 11.25 21.66
N GLY A 135 -13.77 11.20 22.60
CA GLY A 135 -14.96 12.05 22.54
C GLY A 135 -15.71 11.80 21.23
N ASN A 136 -16.06 12.87 20.53
CA ASN A 136 -16.74 12.86 19.25
C ASN A 136 -15.80 12.83 18.02
N VAL A 137 -14.53 12.42 18.19
CA VAL A 137 -13.54 12.33 17.11
C VAL A 137 -12.99 10.93 16.98
N CYS A 138 -12.85 10.43 15.75
CA CYS A 138 -12.18 9.17 15.43
C CYS A 138 -11.23 9.33 14.22
N VAL A 139 -10.49 8.26 13.92
CA VAL A 139 -9.52 8.22 12.82
C VAL A 139 -9.77 7.03 11.93
N ALA A 140 -9.63 7.24 10.62
CA ALA A 140 -9.91 6.27 9.57
C ALA A 140 -8.90 6.45 8.42
N GLY A 141 -8.89 5.49 7.48
CA GLY A 141 -8.02 5.50 6.31
C GLY A 141 -6.53 5.50 6.68
N ASP A 142 -5.72 6.11 5.82
CA ASP A 142 -4.26 6.19 6.00
C ASP A 142 -3.83 6.90 7.30
N ALA A 143 -4.71 7.72 7.91
CA ALA A 143 -4.42 8.30 9.22
C ALA A 143 -4.43 7.25 10.34
N LEU A 144 -5.28 6.21 10.22
CA LEU A 144 -5.36 5.08 11.13
C LEU A 144 -4.35 3.99 10.74
N HIS A 145 -4.37 3.55 9.49
CA HIS A 145 -3.68 2.34 9.05
C HIS A 145 -2.80 2.55 7.80
N PRO A 146 -1.82 3.47 7.86
CA PRO A 146 -0.92 3.67 6.73
C PRO A 146 -0.16 2.37 6.46
N THR A 147 -0.39 1.81 5.28
CA THR A 147 0.10 0.50 4.85
C THR A 147 0.93 0.62 3.59
N THR A 148 1.81 -0.33 3.36
CA THR A 148 2.53 -0.42 2.09
C THR A 148 1.57 -0.89 0.98
N PRO A 149 1.81 -0.51 -0.28
CA PRO A 149 0.93 -0.87 -1.40
C PRO A 149 1.01 -2.35 -1.78
N ASP A 150 1.71 -3.18 -0.99
CA ASP A 150 2.09 -4.54 -1.35
C ASP A 150 0.93 -5.52 -1.50
N LEU A 151 -0.21 -5.23 -0.86
CA LEU A 151 -1.46 -5.97 -1.02
C LEU A 151 -2.49 -5.22 -1.88
N ALA A 152 -2.22 -3.99 -2.29
CA ALA A 152 -3.18 -3.11 -2.94
C ALA A 152 -4.51 -2.93 -2.17
N GLN A 153 -4.51 -3.07 -0.84
CA GLN A 153 -5.72 -3.05 0.00
C GLN A 153 -5.97 -1.73 0.74
N GLY A 154 -5.04 -0.76 0.74
CA GLY A 154 -5.18 0.46 1.55
C GLY A 154 -6.49 1.22 1.31
N ALA A 155 -6.86 1.41 0.04
CA ALA A 155 -8.13 2.05 -0.34
C ALA A 155 -9.35 1.20 0.05
N CYS A 156 -9.30 -0.12 -0.16
CA CYS A 156 -10.38 -1.03 0.23
C CYS A 156 -10.63 -0.97 1.75
N VAL A 157 -9.59 -0.96 2.56
CA VAL A 157 -9.70 -0.89 4.02
C VAL A 157 -10.22 0.48 4.49
N ALA A 158 -9.91 1.56 3.76
CA ALA A 158 -10.53 2.87 4.01
C ALA A 158 -12.04 2.87 3.69
N LEU A 159 -12.47 2.14 2.65
CA LEU A 159 -13.89 1.95 2.36
C LEU A 159 -14.59 1.08 3.42
N GLU A 160 -13.93 0.03 3.90
CA GLU A 160 -14.42 -0.76 5.05
C GLU A 160 -14.61 0.15 6.28
N ASP A 161 -13.70 1.08 6.54
CA ASP A 161 -13.84 2.04 7.64
C ASP A 161 -15.11 2.88 7.47
N ALA A 162 -15.39 3.37 6.26
CA ALA A 162 -16.57 4.18 5.98
C ALA A 162 -17.87 3.40 6.28
N VAL A 163 -17.95 2.15 5.84
CA VAL A 163 -19.12 1.29 6.09
C VAL A 163 -19.28 1.01 7.58
N VAL A 164 -18.22 0.57 8.27
CA VAL A 164 -18.28 0.26 9.71
C VAL A 164 -18.59 1.51 10.54
N LEU A 165 -18.04 2.66 10.15
CA LEU A 165 -18.30 3.94 10.82
C LEU A 165 -19.77 4.35 10.66
N ALA A 166 -20.32 4.26 9.45
CA ALA A 166 -21.73 4.55 9.18
C ALA A 166 -22.66 3.65 10.03
N ARG A 167 -22.38 2.34 10.10
CA ARG A 167 -23.15 1.39 10.94
C ARG A 167 -23.07 1.72 12.42
N CYS A 168 -21.90 2.10 12.92
CA CYS A 168 -21.74 2.47 14.32
C CYS A 168 -22.47 3.78 14.65
N LEU A 169 -22.48 4.75 13.73
CA LEU A 169 -23.05 6.09 13.94
C LEU A 169 -24.54 6.22 13.62
N GLY A 170 -25.14 5.28 12.87
CA GLY A 170 -26.50 5.39 12.32
C GLY A 170 -27.52 5.99 13.29
N ASP A 171 -27.78 5.31 14.41
CA ASP A 171 -28.73 5.80 15.42
C ASP A 171 -28.12 6.86 16.37
N ALA A 172 -26.80 6.84 16.53
CA ALA A 172 -26.10 7.72 17.46
C ALA A 172 -26.02 9.18 16.95
N ILE A 173 -26.18 9.42 15.65
CA ILE A 173 -26.02 10.76 15.06
C ILE A 173 -27.13 11.74 15.46
N VAL A 174 -28.31 11.21 15.79
CA VAL A 174 -29.45 11.99 16.33
C VAL A 174 -29.49 11.96 17.86
N GLY A 175 -28.54 11.27 18.49
CA GLY A 175 -28.45 11.09 19.93
C GLY A 175 -27.60 12.17 20.63
N THR A 176 -27.32 11.89 21.89
CA THR A 176 -26.45 12.66 22.78
C THR A 176 -24.98 12.50 22.41
N GLU A 177 -24.14 13.44 22.86
CA GLU A 177 -22.68 13.35 22.70
C GLU A 177 -22.10 12.04 23.26
N ARG A 178 -22.71 11.49 24.33
CA ARG A 178 -22.30 10.21 24.92
C ARG A 178 -22.58 9.02 23.99
N GLU A 179 -23.68 9.07 23.23
CA GLU A 179 -24.03 8.03 22.26
C GLU A 179 -23.09 8.06 21.05
N VAL A 180 -22.78 9.27 20.56
CA VAL A 180 -21.75 9.45 19.51
C VAL A 180 -20.40 8.92 19.98
N GLU A 181 -19.96 9.27 21.19
CA GLU A 181 -18.68 8.77 21.71
C GLU A 181 -18.67 7.23 21.86
N ALA A 182 -19.77 6.64 22.34
CA ALA A 182 -19.90 5.19 22.45
C ALA A 182 -19.84 4.50 21.06
N ALA A 183 -20.50 5.06 20.06
CA ALA A 183 -20.45 4.61 18.67
C ALA A 183 -19.02 4.64 18.10
N LEU A 184 -18.29 5.73 18.31
CA LEU A 184 -16.91 5.86 17.86
C LEU A 184 -15.95 4.89 18.57
N ARG A 185 -16.19 4.60 19.85
CA ARG A 185 -15.44 3.54 20.57
C ARG A 185 -15.74 2.14 20.00
N ARG A 186 -16.98 1.87 19.61
CA ARG A 186 -17.35 0.60 18.94
C ARG A 186 -16.64 0.46 17.60
N TYR A 187 -16.67 1.51 16.77
CA TYR A 187 -15.90 1.58 15.52
C TYR A 187 -14.41 1.28 15.77
N ALA A 188 -13.79 1.97 16.73
CA ALA A 188 -12.39 1.75 17.11
C ALA A 188 -12.10 0.30 17.51
N GLY A 189 -13.02 -0.35 18.25
CA GLY A 189 -12.91 -1.76 18.64
C GLY A 189 -12.88 -2.70 17.43
N ILE A 190 -13.80 -2.53 16.49
CA ILE A 190 -13.91 -3.36 15.28
C ILE A 190 -12.67 -3.18 14.38
N ARG A 191 -12.24 -1.93 14.17
CA ARG A 191 -11.19 -1.62 13.18
C ARG A 191 -9.77 -1.88 13.68
N ARG A 192 -9.54 -1.92 15.00
CA ARG A 192 -8.20 -2.10 15.59
C ARG A 192 -7.50 -3.35 15.06
N TRP A 193 -8.13 -4.51 15.19
CA TRP A 193 -7.48 -5.78 14.82
C TRP A 193 -7.36 -5.93 13.30
N ARG A 194 -8.42 -5.58 12.56
CA ARG A 194 -8.42 -5.60 11.10
C ARG A 194 -7.31 -4.71 10.51
N SER A 195 -7.16 -3.49 11.02
CA SER A 195 -6.09 -2.57 10.61
C SER A 195 -4.69 -3.16 10.88
N ALA A 196 -4.48 -3.74 12.07
CA ALA A 196 -3.20 -4.36 12.42
C ALA A 196 -2.87 -5.55 11.51
N GLN A 197 -3.85 -6.39 11.19
CA GLN A 197 -3.69 -7.53 10.28
C GLN A 197 -3.27 -7.09 8.88
N VAL A 198 -3.96 -6.11 8.29
CA VAL A 198 -3.66 -5.67 6.92
C VAL A 198 -2.27 -5.04 6.84
N ILE A 199 -1.89 -4.19 7.79
CA ILE A 199 -0.54 -3.62 7.83
C ILE A 199 0.51 -4.72 7.95
N ALA A 200 0.32 -5.67 8.87
CA ALA A 200 1.27 -6.75 9.10
C ALA A 200 1.46 -7.60 7.84
N ALA A 201 0.35 -7.95 7.18
CA ALA A 201 0.39 -8.73 5.97
C ALA A 201 1.02 -7.97 4.81
N SER A 202 0.65 -6.70 4.57
CA SER A 202 1.30 -5.86 3.54
C SER A 202 2.80 -5.81 3.74
N TYR A 203 3.25 -5.56 4.97
CA TYR A 203 4.67 -5.54 5.29
C TYR A 203 5.37 -6.88 5.01
N MET A 204 4.78 -8.00 5.45
CA MET A 204 5.35 -9.33 5.22
C MET A 204 5.40 -9.69 3.74
N VAL A 205 4.33 -9.41 2.99
CA VAL A 205 4.25 -9.61 1.54
C VAL A 205 5.31 -8.78 0.82
N GLY A 206 5.48 -7.50 1.18
CA GLY A 206 6.54 -6.65 0.65
C GLY A 206 7.93 -7.25 0.88
N ARG A 207 8.22 -7.69 2.12
CA ARG A 207 9.52 -8.29 2.47
C ARG A 207 9.81 -9.57 1.71
N VAL A 208 8.82 -10.45 1.54
CA VAL A 208 9.03 -11.73 0.84
C VAL A 208 9.21 -11.49 -0.66
N GLN A 209 8.41 -10.61 -1.26
CA GLN A 209 8.47 -10.36 -2.70
C GLN A 209 9.76 -9.66 -3.15
N GLN A 210 10.30 -8.75 -2.32
CA GLN A 210 11.53 -8.00 -2.62
C GLN A 210 12.81 -8.67 -2.08
N SER A 211 12.72 -9.88 -1.50
CA SER A 211 13.90 -10.54 -0.92
C SER A 211 14.83 -11.11 -1.98
N ASP A 212 16.12 -10.81 -1.86
CA ASP A 212 17.19 -11.38 -2.70
C ASP A 212 17.89 -12.59 -2.08
N HIS A 213 17.54 -12.95 -0.84
CA HIS A 213 18.14 -14.11 -0.19
C HIS A 213 17.70 -15.39 -0.91
N ALA A 214 18.66 -16.20 -1.36
CA ALA A 214 18.41 -17.40 -2.16
C ALA A 214 17.43 -18.38 -1.49
N VAL A 215 17.48 -18.50 -0.15
CA VAL A 215 16.57 -19.33 0.63
C VAL A 215 15.13 -18.80 0.63
N VAL A 216 14.96 -17.48 0.79
CA VAL A 216 13.63 -16.83 0.74
C VAL A 216 13.06 -16.89 -0.67
N ARG A 217 13.89 -16.68 -1.70
CA ARG A 217 13.50 -16.83 -3.11
C ARG A 217 13.06 -18.27 -3.41
N PHE A 218 13.82 -19.27 -2.96
CA PHE A 218 13.45 -20.68 -3.11
C PHE A 218 12.14 -21.01 -2.40
N ALA A 219 11.98 -20.56 -1.15
CA ALA A 219 10.73 -20.75 -0.40
C ALA A 219 9.55 -20.01 -1.07
N ARG A 220 9.76 -18.80 -1.60
CA ARG A 220 8.77 -18.03 -2.37
C ARG A 220 8.28 -18.82 -3.58
N ASP A 221 9.21 -19.30 -4.39
CA ASP A 221 8.93 -19.91 -5.68
C ASP A 221 8.37 -21.35 -5.54
N ARG A 222 8.62 -22.05 -4.42
CA ARG A 222 8.24 -23.46 -4.22
C ARG A 222 7.22 -23.74 -3.12
N LEU A 223 7.14 -22.93 -2.07
CA LEU A 223 6.37 -23.25 -0.85
C LEU A 223 5.37 -22.16 -0.47
N LEU A 224 5.74 -20.90 -0.63
CA LEU A 224 4.95 -19.76 -0.18
C LEU A 224 3.93 -19.28 -1.22
N SER A 225 3.97 -19.75 -2.48
CA SER A 225 2.94 -19.38 -3.46
C SER A 225 1.53 -19.71 -2.95
N GLY A 226 1.33 -20.89 -2.35
CA GLY A 226 0.04 -21.30 -1.77
C GLY A 226 -0.33 -20.59 -0.47
N MET A 227 0.64 -20.32 0.41
CA MET A 227 0.39 -19.62 1.70
C MET A 227 0.19 -18.12 1.53
N LEU A 228 0.99 -17.47 0.67
CA LEU A 228 0.80 -16.08 0.28
C LEU A 228 -0.49 -15.92 -0.51
N ALA A 229 -0.81 -16.84 -1.43
CA ALA A 229 -2.09 -16.84 -2.13
C ALA A 229 -3.26 -16.97 -1.15
N LYS A 230 -3.21 -17.91 -0.19
CA LYS A 230 -4.28 -18.07 0.80
C LYS A 230 -4.42 -16.85 1.72
N GLY A 231 -3.31 -16.23 2.12
CA GLY A 231 -3.31 -14.98 2.89
C GLY A 231 -3.85 -13.79 2.08
N LEU A 232 -3.46 -13.66 0.81
CA LEU A 232 -4.00 -12.67 -0.13
C LEU A 232 -5.49 -12.89 -0.40
N LEU A 233 -5.92 -14.15 -0.51
CA LEU A 233 -7.30 -14.54 -0.80
C LEU A 233 -8.24 -14.33 0.40
N MET A 234 -7.72 -14.38 1.63
CA MET A 234 -8.53 -14.16 2.85
C MET A 234 -8.61 -12.68 3.24
N MET A 235 -7.79 -11.81 2.65
CA MET A 235 -7.80 -10.36 2.92
C MET A 235 -9.07 -9.64 2.45
N PRO A 236 -9.69 -9.95 1.30
CA PRO A 236 -10.84 -9.23 0.78
C PRO A 236 -12.15 -9.58 1.49
N ASP A 237 -12.24 -10.73 2.16
CA ASP A 237 -13.48 -11.28 2.73
C ASP A 237 -13.83 -10.67 4.10
N PHE A 238 -13.48 -9.40 4.34
CA PHE A 238 -13.85 -8.73 5.58
C PHE A 238 -15.35 -8.39 5.57
N ASP A 239 -16.10 -9.03 6.46
CA ASP A 239 -17.52 -8.74 6.64
C ASP A 239 -17.72 -7.39 7.37
N CYS A 240 -18.02 -6.36 6.59
CA CYS A 240 -18.43 -5.05 7.08
C CYS A 240 -19.85 -5.05 7.69
N GLY A 241 -20.60 -6.15 7.56
CA GLY A 241 -22.01 -6.34 7.85
C GLY A 241 -22.94 -5.48 6.98
N THR A 242 -24.25 -5.58 7.25
CA THR A 242 -25.29 -4.86 6.49
C THR A 242 -25.55 -3.47 7.07
N LEU A 243 -25.76 -2.49 6.17
CA LEU A 243 -26.23 -1.14 6.48
C LEU A 243 -27.75 -1.14 6.70
#